data_AF-A0AAD9JGM0-F1
#
_entry.id   AF-A0AAD9JGM0-F1
#
_cell.length_a   1.000
_cell.length_b   1.000
_cell.length_c   1.000
_cell.angle_alpha   90.00
_cell.angle_beta   90.00
_cell.angle_gamma   90.00
#
_symmetry.space_group_name_H-M   'P 1'
#
loop_
_entity.id
_entity.type
_entity.pdbx_description
1 polymer ?
#
loop_
_entity_poly.entity_id
_entity_poly.type
_entity_poly.pdbx_seq_one_letter_code
_entity_poly.pdbx_strand_id
1 'polypeptide(L)'
;MKDRQGSCIFPCRCTKGCDTATGDCLNGGTCIDGPPSGHRWHGRACQTGNVAYMKKASQIDEKINHNSKIYPASNAVDGKTDSVMINKRCAHPSTNNDNMTAWWKVDLNDMYRLFSVVIYNRDGSSYRLDGFTLSVGTRSDQLVPCGTHIGPVKRSASVTTSCEAVGRYLEFRRIISTRQPNIGGLCEVVVIGHLYIDCSRCPPASGCNNVIGCDVCDPGKQQPDCKKRT
;
A
#
# COMPACT_ATOMS: atom_id res chain seq x y z
N MET A 1 6.73 13.63 4.44
CA MET A 1 5.61 14.12 5.29
C MET A 1 5.80 13.50 6.68
N LYS A 2 5.31 14.10 7.76
CA LYS A 2 5.39 13.54 9.14
C LYS A 2 4.03 13.01 9.57
N ASP A 3 3.98 12.05 10.49
CA ASP A 3 2.75 11.86 11.29
C ASP A 3 2.67 12.89 12.42
N ARG A 4 1.56 12.92 13.16
CA ARG A 4 1.35 13.88 14.27
C ARG A 4 2.29 13.68 15.47
N GLN A 5 3.15 12.66 15.44
CA GLN A 5 4.11 12.33 16.51
C GLN A 5 5.56 12.49 16.05
N GLY A 6 5.81 12.93 14.81
CA GLY A 6 7.15 13.16 14.29
C GLY A 6 7.91 11.86 13.95
N SER A 7 7.21 10.74 13.78
CA SER A 7 7.78 9.46 13.36
C SER A 7 7.87 9.36 11.83
N CYS A 8 8.75 8.48 11.32
CA CYS A 8 8.80 8.16 9.89
C CYS A 8 7.43 7.59 9.47
N ILE A 9 6.87 8.08 8.36
CA ILE A 9 5.54 7.64 7.85
C ILE A 9 5.51 6.16 7.46
N PHE A 10 6.67 5.56 7.23
CA PHE A 10 6.86 4.15 6.88
C PHE A 10 7.79 3.49 7.91
N PRO A 11 7.71 2.17 8.11
CA PRO A 11 8.72 1.46 8.88
C PRO A 11 10.09 1.69 8.25
N CYS A 12 10.95 2.38 8.99
CA CYS A 12 12.34 2.64 8.63
C CYS A 12 13.06 1.33 8.30
N ARG A 13 13.63 1.19 7.10
CA ARG A 13 14.52 0.06 6.77
C ARG A 13 15.99 0.42 6.82
N CYS A 14 16.35 1.46 7.58
CA CYS A 14 17.74 1.79 7.85
C CYS A 14 18.22 1.11 9.13
N THR A 15 19.45 0.61 9.11
CA THR A 15 20.13 -0.01 10.28
C THR A 15 20.21 0.91 11.51
N LYS A 16 20.13 2.23 11.32
CA LYS A 16 20.31 3.23 12.38
C LYS A 16 19.24 4.33 12.38
N GLY A 17 18.04 4.03 11.87
CA GLY A 17 16.93 4.99 11.78
C GLY A 17 16.92 5.83 10.50
N CYS A 18 15.78 6.50 10.22
CA CYS A 18 15.58 7.33 9.03
C CYS A 18 15.32 8.78 9.40
N ASP A 19 15.80 9.69 8.55
CA ASP A 19 15.27 11.04 8.49
C ASP A 19 13.81 10.98 8.03
N THR A 20 12.93 11.66 8.77
CA THR A 20 11.48 11.61 8.54
C THR A 20 11.03 12.48 7.36
N ALA A 21 11.85 13.43 6.91
CA ALA A 21 11.59 14.33 5.80
C ALA A 21 12.22 13.84 4.48
N THR A 22 13.42 13.30 4.55
CA THR A 22 14.21 12.88 3.38
C THR A 22 14.25 11.37 3.20
N GLY A 23 13.96 10.59 4.24
CA GLY A 23 14.07 9.12 4.20
C GLY A 23 15.48 8.57 4.18
N ASP A 24 16.49 9.43 4.29
CA ASP A 24 17.88 9.04 4.39
C ASP A 24 18.17 8.27 5.67
N CYS A 25 19.13 7.34 5.59
CA CYS A 25 19.58 6.62 6.76
C CYS A 25 20.46 7.51 7.63
N LEU A 26 20.14 7.61 8.92
CA LEU A 26 20.84 8.47 9.87
C LEU A 26 22.15 7.83 10.33
N ASN A 27 23.07 8.65 10.82
CA ASN A 27 24.29 8.22 11.53
C ASN A 27 25.17 7.23 10.75
N GLY A 28 25.27 7.43 9.43
CA GLY A 28 26.01 6.53 8.53
C GLY A 28 25.41 5.13 8.44
N GLY A 29 24.12 4.97 8.80
CA GLY A 29 23.40 3.72 8.63
C GLY A 29 23.23 3.38 7.14
N THR A 30 23.16 2.09 6.86
CA THR A 30 22.83 1.56 5.53
C THR A 30 21.37 1.10 5.46
N CYS A 31 20.85 1.06 4.24
CA CYS A 31 19.60 0.39 3.90
C CYS A 31 19.73 -1.12 4.18
N ILE A 32 18.85 -1.70 4.96
CA ILE A 32 18.77 -3.15 5.19
C ILE A 32 18.01 -3.77 4.02
N ASP A 33 18.57 -4.83 3.42
CA ASP A 33 18.01 -5.75 2.43
C ASP A 33 16.71 -5.30 1.74
N GLY A 34 16.85 -4.96 0.45
CA GLY A 34 15.72 -4.62 -0.42
C GLY A 34 14.74 -5.79 -0.63
N PRO A 35 13.55 -5.54 -1.21
CA PRO A 35 12.71 -6.62 -1.75
C PRO A 35 13.52 -7.49 -2.75
N PRO A 36 13.02 -8.67 -3.17
CA PRO A 36 13.81 -9.77 -3.76
C PRO A 36 14.61 -9.51 -5.05
N SER A 37 14.80 -8.26 -5.49
CA SER A 37 15.32 -7.86 -6.79
C SER A 37 16.71 -7.19 -6.79
N GLY A 38 17.48 -7.22 -5.70
CA GLY A 38 18.93 -6.93 -5.74
C GLY A 38 19.33 -5.47 -6.07
N HIS A 39 18.48 -4.48 -5.84
CA HIS A 39 18.81 -3.06 -6.04
C HIS A 39 19.54 -2.44 -4.84
N ARG A 40 20.53 -1.57 -5.10
CA ARG A 40 21.19 -0.74 -4.07
C ARG A 40 20.33 0.49 -3.80
N TRP A 41 19.63 0.50 -2.67
CA TRP A 41 18.70 1.57 -2.30
C TRP A 41 19.39 2.65 -1.42
N HIS A 42 19.04 3.92 -1.65
CA HIS A 42 19.47 5.08 -0.86
C HIS A 42 18.29 6.07 -0.68
N GLY A 43 18.35 6.91 0.35
CA GLY A 43 17.37 7.97 0.61
C GLY A 43 15.92 7.49 0.73
N ARG A 44 14.96 8.22 0.16
CA ARG A 44 13.52 7.86 0.19
C ARG A 44 13.23 6.44 -0.28
N ALA A 45 14.09 5.84 -1.10
CA ALA A 45 13.94 4.46 -1.55
C ALA A 45 14.19 3.43 -0.42
N CYS A 46 14.96 3.79 0.62
CA CYS A 46 15.07 3.05 1.88
C CYS A 46 13.80 3.07 2.73
N GLN A 47 12.78 3.80 2.29
CA GLN A 47 11.44 3.75 2.84
C GLN A 47 10.50 2.86 2.01
N THR A 48 11.03 2.02 1.09
CA THR A 48 10.22 0.97 0.46
C THR A 48 9.62 0.10 1.55
N GLY A 49 8.30 0.08 1.65
CA GLY A 49 7.64 -0.50 2.82
C GLY A 49 6.13 -0.52 2.65
N ASN A 50 5.41 -0.76 3.75
CA ASN A 50 3.95 -0.72 3.73
C ASN A 50 3.45 0.71 3.55
N VAL A 51 3.20 1.14 2.32
CA VAL A 51 2.76 2.51 2.03
C VAL A 51 1.30 2.78 2.42
N ALA A 52 0.53 1.71 2.65
CA ALA A 52 -0.84 1.79 3.12
C ALA A 52 -0.97 1.97 4.63
N TYR A 53 0.10 1.76 5.40
CA TYR A 53 0.07 1.86 6.87
C TYR A 53 -0.53 3.19 7.35
N MET A 54 -1.54 3.08 8.21
CA MET A 54 -2.30 4.17 8.83
C MET A 54 -2.93 5.16 7.84
N LYS A 55 -3.10 4.76 6.57
CA LYS A 55 -3.76 5.58 5.55
C LYS A 55 -5.27 5.51 5.68
N LYS A 56 -5.95 6.50 5.11
CA LYS A 56 -7.41 6.53 5.10
C LYS A 56 -7.92 5.42 4.20
N ALA A 57 -8.78 4.57 4.75
CA ALA A 57 -9.43 3.49 4.01
C ALA A 57 -10.95 3.64 4.05
N SER A 58 -11.61 3.13 3.02
CA SER A 58 -13.06 3.01 2.91
C SER A 58 -13.42 1.61 2.38
N GLN A 59 -14.66 1.22 2.57
CA GLN A 59 -15.19 -0.06 2.10
C GLN A 59 -16.66 0.12 1.70
N ILE A 60 -17.20 -0.86 0.99
CA ILE A 60 -18.56 -0.82 0.44
C ILE A 60 -19.63 -0.35 1.43
N ASP A 61 -19.62 -0.94 2.63
CA ASP A 61 -20.55 -0.62 3.72
C ASP A 61 -19.80 -0.75 5.06
N GLU A 62 -20.17 0.08 6.03
CA GLU A 62 -19.70 -0.07 7.41
C GLU A 62 -20.42 -1.24 8.07
N LYS A 63 -19.71 -2.36 8.26
CA LYS A 63 -20.31 -3.54 8.87
C LYS A 63 -20.41 -3.37 10.38
N ILE A 64 -21.63 -3.49 10.88
CA ILE A 64 -21.96 -3.59 12.30
C ILE A 64 -22.49 -5.00 12.57
N ASN A 65 -22.02 -5.67 13.63
CA ASN A 65 -22.58 -6.96 14.05
C ASN A 65 -23.73 -6.78 15.07
N HIS A 66 -24.38 -7.89 15.45
CA HIS A 66 -25.51 -7.88 16.40
C HIS A 66 -25.20 -7.28 17.78
N ASN A 67 -23.92 -7.14 18.14
CA ASN A 67 -23.47 -6.57 19.41
C ASN A 67 -23.00 -5.11 19.24
N SER A 68 -23.44 -4.42 18.17
CA SER A 68 -23.03 -3.05 17.83
C SER A 68 -21.52 -2.87 17.61
N LYS A 69 -20.77 -3.96 17.36
CA LYS A 69 -19.34 -3.87 17.04
C LYS A 69 -19.17 -3.48 15.57
N ILE A 70 -18.43 -2.41 15.34
CA ILE A 70 -18.07 -1.89 14.02
C ILE A 70 -16.77 -2.55 13.53
N TYR A 71 -16.72 -2.89 12.24
CA TYR A 71 -15.52 -3.36 11.56
C TYR A 71 -15.06 -2.33 10.52
N PRO A 72 -14.35 -1.27 10.95
CA PRO A 72 -13.97 -0.17 10.07
C PRO A 72 -12.94 -0.60 9.02
N ALA A 73 -12.97 0.07 7.86
CA ALA A 73 -12.03 -0.15 6.77
C ALA A 73 -10.56 0.07 7.19
N SER A 74 -10.32 0.96 8.15
CA SER A 74 -8.98 1.27 8.67
C SER A 74 -8.29 0.12 9.39
N ASN A 75 -9.03 -0.90 9.83
CA ASN A 75 -8.44 -2.10 10.43
C ASN A 75 -7.54 -2.86 9.45
N ALA A 76 -7.74 -2.72 8.14
CA ALA A 76 -6.90 -3.40 7.15
C ALA A 76 -5.54 -2.71 6.94
N VAL A 77 -5.25 -1.61 7.63
CA VAL A 77 -4.02 -0.83 7.45
C VAL A 77 -3.44 -0.38 8.79
N ASP A 78 -3.75 -1.07 9.87
CA ASP A 78 -3.35 -0.70 11.23
C ASP A 78 -2.02 -1.35 11.67
N GLY A 79 -1.42 -2.16 10.80
CA GLY A 79 -0.14 -2.85 11.02
C GLY A 79 -0.23 -4.08 11.92
N LYS A 80 -1.43 -4.60 12.20
CA LYS A 80 -1.62 -5.78 13.05
C LYS A 80 -1.70 -7.07 12.23
N THR A 81 -0.53 -7.69 12.02
CA THR A 81 -0.41 -8.95 11.27
C THR A 81 -0.33 -10.21 12.14
N ASP A 82 -0.28 -10.08 13.47
CA ASP A 82 -0.17 -11.22 14.38
C ASP A 82 -1.48 -12.03 14.45
N SER A 83 -1.37 -13.36 14.58
CA SER A 83 -2.49 -14.30 14.43
C SER A 83 -3.58 -14.19 15.51
N VAL A 84 -3.30 -13.52 16.63
CA VAL A 84 -4.30 -13.32 17.71
C VAL A 84 -5.09 -12.03 17.46
N MET A 85 -4.44 -10.97 17.00
CA MET A 85 -5.04 -9.68 16.67
C MET A 85 -5.76 -9.69 15.33
N ILE A 86 -5.25 -10.45 14.35
CA ILE A 86 -5.85 -10.67 13.03
C ILE A 86 -7.30 -11.18 13.14
N ASN A 87 -7.67 -11.81 14.26
CA ASN A 87 -9.00 -12.37 14.47
C ASN A 87 -9.99 -11.41 15.13
N LYS A 88 -9.50 -10.31 15.70
CA LYS A 88 -10.32 -9.34 16.44
C LYS A 88 -10.50 -8.03 15.68
N ARG A 89 -9.58 -7.70 14.76
CA ARG A 89 -9.53 -6.45 13.99
C ARG A 89 -9.25 -6.72 12.52
N CYS A 90 -10.32 -6.84 11.74
CA CYS A 90 -10.25 -6.81 10.28
C CYS A 90 -11.20 -5.73 9.76
N ALA A 91 -10.93 -5.22 8.57
CA ALA A 91 -11.96 -4.59 7.75
C ALA A 91 -12.94 -5.67 7.29
N HIS A 92 -14.20 -5.31 7.09
CA HIS A 92 -15.24 -6.28 6.74
C HIS A 92 -16.08 -5.77 5.57
N PRO A 93 -15.47 -5.60 4.37
CA PRO A 93 -16.22 -5.22 3.17
C PRO A 93 -17.23 -6.33 2.87
N SER A 94 -18.51 -6.03 3.02
CA SER A 94 -19.59 -6.98 2.77
C SER A 94 -20.82 -6.22 2.34
N THR A 95 -21.55 -6.77 1.38
CA THR A 95 -22.84 -6.22 0.96
C THR A 95 -23.87 -7.33 0.93
N ASN A 96 -25.12 -7.00 1.21
CA ASN A 96 -26.26 -7.91 1.05
C ASN A 96 -26.93 -7.74 -0.34
N ASN A 97 -26.41 -6.83 -1.17
CA ASN A 97 -26.91 -6.62 -2.52
C ASN A 97 -26.18 -7.57 -3.48
N ASP A 98 -26.91 -8.55 -4.02
CA ASP A 98 -26.36 -9.55 -4.94
C ASP A 98 -25.86 -8.97 -6.28
N ASN A 99 -26.24 -7.73 -6.61
CA ASN A 99 -25.75 -7.01 -7.78
C ASN A 99 -24.43 -6.24 -7.51
N MET A 100 -23.88 -6.33 -6.30
CA MET A 100 -22.65 -5.63 -5.92
C MET A 100 -21.58 -6.61 -5.43
N THR A 101 -20.32 -6.33 -5.77
CA THR A 101 -19.18 -7.06 -5.22
C THR A 101 -18.55 -6.29 -4.06
N ALA A 102 -18.14 -7.03 -3.03
CA ALA A 102 -17.43 -6.46 -1.89
C ALA A 102 -16.13 -5.79 -2.34
N TRP A 103 -15.96 -4.51 -1.99
CA TRP A 103 -14.76 -3.73 -2.27
C TRP A 103 -14.24 -3.03 -1.01
N TRP A 104 -12.93 -2.84 -0.98
CA TRP A 104 -12.20 -2.06 0.01
C TRP A 104 -11.17 -1.20 -0.72
N LYS A 105 -10.92 0.01 -0.24
CA LYS A 105 -10.06 0.98 -0.91
C LYS A 105 -9.23 1.75 0.10
N VAL A 106 -7.98 2.01 -0.26
CA VAL A 106 -7.10 2.90 0.50
C VAL A 106 -6.71 4.11 -0.36
N ASP A 107 -6.76 5.29 0.26
CA ASP A 107 -6.17 6.51 -0.26
C ASP A 107 -4.75 6.65 0.33
N LEU A 108 -3.73 6.43 -0.50
CA LEU A 108 -2.32 6.52 -0.10
C LEU A 108 -1.87 7.96 0.17
N ASN A 109 -2.74 8.95 -0.02
CA ASN A 109 -2.56 10.39 0.17
C ASN A 109 -1.64 11.08 -0.85
N ASP A 110 -0.77 10.33 -1.53
CA ASP A 110 0.13 10.82 -2.57
C ASP A 110 0.30 9.75 -3.67
N MET A 111 1.08 10.04 -4.71
CA MET A 111 1.42 9.08 -5.75
C MET A 111 2.51 8.13 -5.28
N TYR A 112 2.31 6.83 -5.47
CA TYR A 112 3.28 5.80 -5.14
C TYR A 112 3.53 4.89 -6.32
N ARG A 113 4.75 4.39 -6.42
CA ARG A 113 5.08 3.22 -7.23
C ARG A 113 4.85 1.98 -6.38
N LEU A 114 3.90 1.17 -6.78
CA LEU A 114 3.54 -0.10 -6.14
C LEU A 114 4.30 -1.23 -6.86
N PHE A 115 4.65 -2.24 -6.07
CA PHE A 115 5.30 -3.46 -6.56
C PHE A 115 4.42 -4.69 -6.31
N SER A 116 3.93 -4.83 -5.08
CA SER A 116 3.10 -5.96 -4.68
C SER A 116 2.19 -5.59 -3.52
N VAL A 117 1.15 -6.38 -3.34
CA VAL A 117 0.19 -6.23 -2.24
C VAL A 117 0.10 -7.57 -1.52
N VAL A 118 0.26 -7.55 -0.20
CA VAL A 118 0.08 -8.70 0.67
C VAL A 118 -1.24 -8.54 1.41
N ILE A 119 -2.12 -9.53 1.29
CA ILE A 119 -3.43 -9.54 1.95
C ILE A 119 -3.45 -10.64 2.98
N TYR A 120 -3.72 -10.28 4.23
CA TYR A 120 -3.83 -11.18 5.36
C TYR A 120 -5.29 -11.57 5.60
N ASN A 121 -5.54 -12.87 5.66
CA ASN A 121 -6.86 -13.46 5.87
C ASN A 121 -7.12 -13.76 7.36
N ARG A 122 -8.40 -13.80 7.72
CA ARG A 122 -8.86 -14.17 9.08
C ARG A 122 -8.82 -15.68 9.34
N ASP A 123 -9.00 -16.04 10.60
CA ASP A 123 -9.05 -17.42 11.06
C ASP A 123 -10.42 -18.10 10.82
N GLY A 124 -11.51 -17.44 11.22
CA GLY A 124 -12.88 -17.95 11.00
C GLY A 124 -13.42 -17.54 9.62
N SER A 125 -14.24 -18.36 8.96
CA SER A 125 -14.84 -18.00 7.65
C SER A 125 -13.83 -17.57 6.57
N SER A 126 -12.58 -18.06 6.66
CA SER A 126 -11.47 -17.70 5.78
C SER A 126 -11.74 -18.02 4.30
N TYR A 127 -12.58 -19.02 4.04
CA TYR A 127 -13.03 -19.43 2.70
C TYR A 127 -13.74 -18.31 1.92
N ARG A 128 -14.10 -17.20 2.56
CA ARG A 128 -14.74 -16.05 1.91
C ARG A 128 -13.76 -15.15 1.16
N LEU A 129 -12.47 -15.20 1.48
CA LEU A 129 -11.42 -14.58 0.68
C LEU A 129 -11.00 -15.57 -0.42
N ASP A 130 -11.81 -15.60 -1.47
CA ASP A 130 -11.66 -16.49 -2.62
C ASP A 130 -11.88 -15.68 -3.89
N GLY A 131 -10.79 -15.42 -4.61
CA GLY A 131 -10.78 -14.64 -5.83
C GLY A 131 -10.98 -13.13 -5.67
N PHE A 132 -10.00 -12.34 -6.11
CA PHE A 132 -10.09 -10.88 -6.12
C PHE A 132 -9.21 -10.23 -7.19
N THR A 133 -9.54 -8.99 -7.53
CA THR A 133 -8.74 -8.10 -8.36
C THR A 133 -8.26 -6.91 -7.53
N LEU A 134 -7.03 -6.50 -7.79
CA LEU A 134 -6.42 -5.28 -7.32
C LEU A 134 -6.40 -4.28 -8.47
N SER A 135 -6.86 -3.06 -8.20
CA SER A 135 -6.88 -1.97 -9.18
C SER A 135 -6.27 -0.71 -8.59
N VAL A 136 -5.49 0.01 -9.40
CA VAL A 136 -4.77 1.21 -9.00
C VAL A 136 -5.18 2.39 -9.87
N GLY A 137 -5.23 3.59 -9.30
CA GLY A 137 -5.47 4.80 -10.07
C GLY A 137 -5.00 6.07 -9.39
N THR A 138 -4.81 7.11 -10.18
CA THR A 138 -4.54 8.47 -9.69
C THR A 138 -5.79 9.11 -9.09
N ARG A 139 -6.97 8.70 -9.55
CA ARG A 139 -8.29 9.15 -9.07
C ARG A 139 -9.05 7.98 -8.47
N SER A 140 -9.91 8.27 -7.49
CA SER A 140 -10.66 7.22 -6.77
C SER A 140 -11.74 6.53 -7.61
N ASP A 141 -12.20 7.17 -8.68
CA ASP A 141 -13.26 6.75 -9.60
C ASP A 141 -12.73 6.13 -10.92
N GLN A 142 -11.42 6.23 -11.17
CA GLN A 142 -10.78 5.74 -12.39
C GLN A 142 -9.62 4.83 -12.03
N LEU A 143 -9.91 3.54 -11.88
CA LEU A 143 -8.96 2.52 -11.45
C LEU A 143 -8.72 1.51 -12.56
N VAL A 144 -7.47 1.09 -12.73
CA VAL A 144 -7.04 0.09 -13.72
C VAL A 144 -6.54 -1.15 -12.97
N PRO A 145 -6.99 -2.37 -13.33
CA PRO A 145 -6.48 -3.60 -12.74
C PRO A 145 -4.96 -3.73 -12.89
N CYS A 146 -4.27 -4.08 -11.81
CA CYS A 146 -2.82 -4.33 -11.79
C CYS A 146 -2.48 -5.78 -11.41
N GLY A 147 -3.41 -6.51 -10.80
CA GLY A 147 -3.16 -7.87 -10.34
C GLY A 147 -4.45 -8.59 -9.97
N THR A 148 -4.46 -9.91 -10.15
CA THR A 148 -5.60 -10.77 -9.82
C THR A 148 -5.11 -12.01 -9.10
N HIS A 149 -5.85 -12.41 -8.08
CA HIS A 149 -5.67 -13.70 -7.40
C HIS A 149 -6.93 -14.54 -7.62
N ILE A 150 -6.73 -15.83 -7.88
CA ILE A 150 -7.81 -16.81 -8.06
C ILE A 150 -7.62 -17.92 -7.02
N GLY A 151 -8.71 -18.33 -6.40
CA GLY A 151 -8.72 -19.38 -5.39
C GLY A 151 -8.74 -18.84 -3.95
N PRO A 152 -8.93 -19.75 -2.99
CA PRO A 152 -9.09 -19.41 -1.59
C PRO A 152 -7.74 -19.13 -0.91
N VAL A 153 -7.69 -18.08 -0.11
CA VAL A 153 -6.58 -17.84 0.82
C VAL A 153 -6.82 -18.64 2.09
N LYS A 154 -5.82 -19.39 2.55
CA LYS A 154 -5.94 -20.25 3.73
C LYS A 154 -6.24 -19.45 5.00
N ARG A 155 -6.82 -20.15 5.99
CA ARG A 155 -7.06 -19.67 7.36
C ARG A 155 -5.79 -19.08 7.97
N SER A 156 -5.89 -17.86 8.52
CA SER A 156 -4.77 -17.16 9.18
C SER A 156 -3.49 -17.08 8.35
N ALA A 157 -3.62 -17.11 7.02
CA ALA A 157 -2.53 -17.00 6.08
C ALA A 157 -2.59 -15.67 5.32
N SER A 158 -1.56 -15.39 4.55
CA SER A 158 -1.54 -14.29 3.60
C SER A 158 -1.35 -14.78 2.18
N VAL A 159 -1.69 -13.90 1.23
CA VAL A 159 -1.33 -14.05 -0.17
C VAL A 159 -0.64 -12.77 -0.64
N THR A 160 0.41 -12.93 -1.44
CA THR A 160 1.10 -11.83 -2.11
C THR A 160 0.74 -11.84 -3.58
N THR A 161 0.25 -10.71 -4.09
CA THR A 161 -0.10 -10.52 -5.50
C THR A 161 0.77 -9.40 -6.08
N SER A 162 1.38 -9.65 -7.24
CA SER A 162 2.09 -8.60 -7.98
C SER A 162 1.12 -7.51 -8.43
N CYS A 163 1.54 -6.26 -8.34
CA CYS A 163 0.77 -5.09 -8.75
C CYS A 163 1.75 -3.97 -9.07
N GLU A 164 2.36 -4.04 -10.25
CA GLU A 164 3.30 -3.03 -10.73
C GLU A 164 2.54 -1.86 -11.35
N ALA A 165 2.28 -0.83 -10.56
CA ALA A 165 1.51 0.32 -10.98
C ALA A 165 1.97 1.60 -10.29
N VAL A 166 1.64 2.74 -10.87
CA VAL A 166 1.81 4.05 -10.24
C VAL A 166 0.44 4.65 -9.98
N GLY A 167 0.17 5.03 -8.73
CA GLY A 167 -1.13 5.59 -8.36
C GLY A 167 -1.23 6.03 -6.91
N ARG A 168 -2.37 6.63 -6.58
CA ARG A 168 -2.71 7.11 -5.24
C ARG A 168 -3.75 6.23 -4.54
N TYR A 169 -4.64 5.62 -5.32
CA TYR A 169 -5.70 4.77 -4.80
C TYR A 169 -5.39 3.32 -5.15
N LEU A 170 -5.52 2.43 -4.18
CA LEU A 170 -5.55 0.98 -4.39
C LEU A 170 -6.92 0.47 -3.95
N GLU A 171 -7.58 -0.28 -4.82
CA GLU A 171 -8.83 -0.96 -4.53
C GLU A 171 -8.62 -2.46 -4.60
N PHE A 172 -9.09 -3.13 -3.56
CA PHE A 172 -9.41 -4.54 -3.58
C PHE A 172 -10.88 -4.72 -3.98
N ARG A 173 -11.16 -5.65 -4.88
CA ARG A 173 -12.52 -6.04 -5.26
C ARG A 173 -12.66 -7.54 -5.43
N ARG A 174 -13.66 -8.13 -4.78
CA ARG A 174 -14.00 -9.56 -4.96
C ARG A 174 -14.50 -9.81 -6.38
N ILE A 175 -14.13 -10.96 -6.97
CA ILE A 175 -14.59 -11.35 -8.32
C ILE A 175 -15.40 -12.66 -8.39
N ILE A 176 -15.35 -13.50 -7.35
CA ILE A 176 -16.15 -14.75 -7.32
C ILE A 176 -17.45 -14.52 -6.52
N SER A 177 -18.58 -14.62 -7.21
CA SER A 177 -19.94 -14.31 -6.71
C SER A 177 -20.71 -15.53 -6.16
N THR A 178 -20.13 -16.73 -6.20
CA THR A 178 -20.96 -17.96 -6.18
C THR A 178 -21.69 -18.27 -4.87
N ARG A 179 -21.42 -17.61 -3.73
CA ARG A 179 -22.24 -17.72 -2.51
C ARG A 179 -22.11 -16.47 -1.65
N GLN A 180 -23.15 -15.63 -1.69
CA GLN A 180 -23.41 -14.45 -0.82
C GLN A 180 -22.30 -13.37 -0.84
N PRO A 181 -22.61 -12.06 -0.98
CA PRO A 181 -21.61 -11.01 -1.20
C PRO A 181 -20.86 -10.60 0.08
N ASN A 182 -20.63 -11.55 0.98
CA ASN A 182 -19.93 -11.36 2.23
C ASN A 182 -18.48 -11.80 2.08
N ILE A 183 -17.55 -10.85 1.86
CA ILE A 183 -16.17 -11.14 2.24
C ILE A 183 -16.09 -11.25 3.76
N GLY A 184 -15.37 -12.27 4.21
CA GLY A 184 -15.00 -12.44 5.60
C GLY A 184 -13.60 -11.89 5.79
N GLY A 185 -13.50 -10.62 6.21
CA GLY A 185 -12.28 -10.04 6.77
C GLY A 185 -11.13 -9.77 5.79
N LEU A 186 -10.79 -8.50 5.59
CA LEU A 186 -9.45 -8.09 5.17
C LEU A 186 -8.71 -7.64 6.43
N CYS A 187 -7.80 -8.44 6.95
CA CYS A 187 -7.25 -8.21 8.29
C CYS A 187 -6.00 -7.36 8.30
N GLU A 188 -5.22 -7.43 7.22
CA GLU A 188 -4.21 -6.43 6.91
C GLU A 188 -3.97 -6.44 5.39
N VAL A 189 -3.80 -5.27 4.80
CA VAL A 189 -3.45 -5.05 3.40
C VAL A 189 -2.15 -4.25 3.40
N VAL A 190 -1.05 -4.97 3.21
CA VAL A 190 0.29 -4.40 3.12
C VAL A 190 0.57 -4.06 1.67
N VAL A 191 0.78 -2.78 1.37
CA VAL A 191 1.11 -2.32 0.01
C VAL A 191 2.60 -2.04 -0.04
N ILE A 192 3.34 -2.86 -0.77
CA ILE A 192 4.79 -2.70 -0.93
C ILE A 192 5.05 -1.72 -2.07
N GLY A 193 5.65 -0.58 -1.74
CA GLY A 193 5.97 0.46 -2.70
C GLY A 193 6.82 1.57 -2.10
N HIS A 194 7.08 2.60 -2.89
CA HIS A 194 7.73 3.84 -2.44
C HIS A 194 7.05 5.06 -3.07
N LEU A 195 7.28 6.24 -2.49
CA LEU A 195 6.75 7.50 -3.00
C LEU A 195 7.21 7.70 -4.45
N TYR A 196 6.28 8.07 -5.34
CA TYR A 196 6.57 8.37 -6.73
C TYR A 196 6.66 9.87 -6.93
N ILE A 197 7.82 10.35 -7.36
CA ILE A 197 8.02 11.76 -7.70
C ILE A 197 7.62 11.99 -9.15
N ASP A 198 6.57 12.80 -9.33
CA ASP A 198 6.14 13.27 -10.64
C ASP A 198 7.08 14.37 -11.16
N CYS A 199 8.05 13.98 -11.98
CA CYS A 199 9.04 14.89 -12.56
C CYS A 199 8.45 16.00 -13.46
N SER A 200 7.20 15.87 -13.89
CA SER A 200 6.52 16.94 -14.60
C SER A 200 6.31 18.17 -13.71
N ARG A 201 6.22 17.97 -12.38
CA ARG A 201 6.04 19.04 -11.38
C ARG A 201 7.34 19.69 -10.92
N CYS A 202 8.49 19.17 -11.32
CA CYS A 202 9.78 19.76 -10.97
C CYS A 202 10.04 21.05 -11.77
N PRO A 203 10.75 22.04 -11.17
CA PRO A 203 11.14 23.27 -11.85
C PRO A 203 11.78 23.01 -13.22
N PRO A 204 11.52 23.85 -14.24
CA PRO A 204 11.99 23.60 -15.61
C PRO A 204 13.50 23.39 -15.76
N ALA A 205 14.31 24.05 -14.94
CA ALA A 205 15.78 23.99 -14.97
C ALA A 205 16.38 22.92 -14.02
N SER A 206 15.55 22.14 -13.34
CA SER A 206 16.00 21.11 -12.40
C SER A 206 16.10 19.75 -13.08
N GLY A 207 17.18 19.02 -12.79
CA GLY A 207 17.21 17.58 -13.03
C GLY A 207 16.14 16.88 -12.16
N CYS A 208 15.69 15.70 -12.58
CA CYS A 208 14.70 14.96 -11.80
C CYS A 208 14.93 13.46 -11.87
N ASN A 209 14.61 12.79 -10.75
CA ASN A 209 14.55 11.35 -10.62
C ASN A 209 13.25 10.97 -9.87
N ASN A 210 12.49 10.02 -10.42
CA ASN A 210 11.18 9.60 -9.89
C ASN A 210 11.23 8.88 -8.53
N VAL A 211 12.43 8.60 -8.01
CA VAL A 211 12.68 8.01 -6.68
C VAL A 211 13.29 9.04 -5.72
N ILE A 212 14.22 9.87 -6.20
CA ILE A 212 15.05 10.75 -5.36
C ILE A 212 14.40 12.15 -5.21
N GLY A 213 13.88 12.74 -6.29
CA GLY A 213 13.32 14.10 -6.24
C GLY A 213 13.67 14.99 -7.43
N CYS A 214 13.30 16.26 -7.30
CA CYS A 214 13.79 17.36 -8.14
C CYS A 214 15.22 17.75 -7.73
N ASP A 215 15.90 18.52 -8.58
CA ASP A 215 17.28 19.01 -8.40
C ASP A 215 18.35 17.90 -8.38
N VAL A 216 18.00 16.72 -8.87
CA VAL A 216 18.91 15.58 -8.99
C VAL A 216 19.55 15.59 -10.37
N CYS A 217 20.86 15.79 -10.41
CA CYS A 217 21.65 15.81 -11.64
C CYS A 217 22.37 14.48 -11.86
N ASP A 218 22.70 14.16 -13.12
CA ASP A 218 23.60 13.04 -13.41
C ASP A 218 24.95 13.23 -12.71
N PRO A 219 25.65 12.15 -12.32
CA PRO A 219 27.02 12.25 -11.81
C PRO A 219 27.90 13.08 -12.75
N GLY A 220 28.54 14.13 -12.21
CA GLY A 220 29.38 15.06 -12.96
C GLY A 220 28.66 16.24 -13.62
N LYS A 221 27.33 16.39 -13.45
CA LYS A 221 26.57 17.56 -13.92
C LYS A 221 26.11 18.45 -12.78
N GLN A 222 26.06 19.75 -13.04
CA GLN A 222 25.54 20.77 -12.13
C GLN A 222 24.50 21.63 -12.86
N GLN A 223 23.66 22.35 -12.12
CA GLN A 223 22.72 23.30 -12.73
C GLN A 223 23.49 24.39 -13.48
N PRO A 224 23.03 24.83 -14.68
CA PRO A 224 21.74 24.55 -15.32
C PRO A 224 21.72 23.31 -16.23
N ASP A 225 22.82 22.55 -16.36
CA ASP A 225 22.98 21.45 -17.33
C ASP A 225 22.26 20.14 -16.94
N CYS A 226 21.45 20.19 -15.88
CA CYS A 226 20.71 19.04 -15.39
C CYS A 226 19.49 18.78 -16.28
N LYS A 227 19.48 17.62 -16.96
CA LYS A 227 18.32 17.18 -17.77
C LYS A 227 17.32 16.44 -16.89
N LYS A 228 16.02 16.59 -17.17
CA LYS A 228 14.98 15.71 -16.60
C LYS A 228 15.24 14.29 -17.10
N ARG A 229 15.38 13.31 -16.19
CA ARG A 229 15.22 11.91 -16.56
C ARG A 229 13.72 11.59 -16.54
N THR A 230 13.18 11.27 -17.72
CA THR A 230 11.83 10.74 -17.88
C THR A 230 11.77 9.29 -17.41
#